data_AF-A0A1H0PS35-F1
#
_entry.id   AF-A0A1H0PS35-F1
#
_cell.length_a   1.000
_cell.length_b   1.000
_cell.length_c   1.000
_cell.angle_alpha   90.00
_cell.angle_beta   90.00
_cell.angle_gamma   90.00
#
_symmetry.space_group_name_H-M   'P 1'
#
loop_
_entity.id
_entity.type
_entity.pdbx_description
1 polymer ?
#
loop_
_entity_poly.entity_id
_entity_poly.type
_entity_poly.pdbx_seq_one_letter_code
_entity_poly.pdbx_strand_id
1 'polypeptide(L)'
;MKYFLNFILAVSLTGCSYYIASLLLRNELPFWQALIIGFSVVSLGALTEALGSPIWLIVFVPFPVGMFLLYLFLNVTVPQWFLTYIITLTIYTVIHIPMSYFFKFHSLIPAWQLS
;
A
#
# COMPACT_ATOMS: atom_id res chain seq x y z
N MET A 1 -8.10 7.17 19.26
CA MET A 1 -8.56 5.79 18.92
C MET A 1 -8.88 5.61 17.44
N LYS A 2 -9.69 6.48 16.82
CA LYS A 2 -10.05 6.37 15.39
C LYS A 2 -8.82 6.38 14.45
N TYR A 3 -7.83 7.24 14.73
CA TYR A 3 -6.57 7.29 14.00
C TYR A 3 -5.83 5.94 13.97
N PHE A 4 -5.58 5.37 15.16
CA PHE A 4 -4.82 4.13 15.30
C PHE A 4 -5.51 2.96 14.61
N LEU A 5 -6.84 2.88 14.73
CA LEU A 5 -7.65 1.87 14.02
C LEU A 5 -7.58 2.05 12.51
N ASN A 6 -7.75 3.28 12.01
CA ASN A 6 -7.64 3.58 10.57
C ASN A 6 -6.25 3.25 10.03
N PHE A 7 -5.20 3.56 10.78
CA PHE A 7 -3.82 3.26 10.42
C PHE A 7 -3.56 1.76 10.33
N ILE A 8 -3.93 0.99 11.35
CA ILE A 8 -3.79 -0.49 11.32
C ILE A 8 -4.55 -1.06 10.14
N LEU A 9 -5.77 -0.60 9.92
CA LEU A 9 -6.63 -1.08 8.85
C LEU A 9 -6.02 -0.75 7.47
N ALA A 10 -5.50 0.47 7.27
CA ALA A 10 -4.76 0.87 6.08
C ALA A 10 -3.54 -0.03 5.83
N VAL A 11 -2.75 -0.31 6.87
CA VAL A 11 -1.60 -1.22 6.81
C VAL A 11 -2.04 -2.63 6.39
N SER A 12 -3.10 -3.15 7.01
CA SER A 12 -3.63 -4.48 6.70
C SER A 12 -4.15 -4.57 5.26
N LEU A 13 -4.94 -3.61 4.79
CA LEU A 13 -5.47 -3.63 3.41
C LEU A 13 -4.36 -3.47 2.37
N THR A 14 -3.40 -2.58 2.64
CA THR A 14 -2.25 -2.40 1.76
C THR A 14 -1.42 -3.68 1.70
N GLY A 15 -1.06 -4.27 2.84
CA GLY A 15 -0.35 -5.54 2.89
C GLY A 15 -1.11 -6.70 2.25
N CYS A 16 -2.42 -6.81 2.47
CA CYS A 16 -3.26 -7.80 1.80
C CYS A 16 -3.25 -7.65 0.28
N SER A 17 -3.20 -6.43 -0.24
CA SER A 17 -3.12 -6.18 -1.68
C SER A 17 -1.84 -6.78 -2.28
N TYR A 18 -0.70 -6.57 -1.62
CA TYR A 18 0.59 -7.18 -2.02
C TYR A 18 0.54 -8.71 -1.94
N TYR A 19 -0.01 -9.25 -0.84
CA TYR A 19 -0.10 -10.68 -0.63
C TYR A 19 -0.97 -11.37 -1.70
N ILE A 20 -2.16 -10.83 -1.98
CA ILE A 20 -3.10 -11.38 -2.98
C ILE A 20 -2.50 -11.29 -4.39
N ALA A 21 -1.87 -10.16 -4.74
CA ALA A 21 -1.21 -10.01 -6.05
C ALA A 21 -0.13 -11.07 -6.25
N SER A 22 0.65 -11.33 -5.20
CA SER A 22 1.70 -12.34 -5.22
C SER A 22 1.13 -13.75 -5.38
N LEU A 23 0.05 -14.08 -4.66
CA LEU A 23 -0.65 -15.35 -4.79
C LEU A 23 -1.19 -15.59 -6.21
N LEU A 24 -1.78 -14.57 -6.84
CA LEU A 24 -2.33 -14.67 -8.21
C LEU A 24 -1.26 -15.05 -9.23
N LEU A 25 -0.04 -14.54 -9.05
CA LEU A 25 1.09 -14.84 -9.92
C LEU A 25 1.95 -16.02 -9.44
N ARG A 26 1.55 -16.69 -8.35
CA ARG A 26 2.32 -17.76 -7.68
C ARG A 26 3.74 -17.34 -7.30
N ASN A 27 3.92 -16.06 -7.06
CA ASN A 27 5.16 -15.56 -6.48
C ASN A 27 5.00 -15.68 -4.96
N GLU A 28 5.91 -16.37 -4.28
CA GLU A 28 5.72 -16.83 -2.90
C GLU A 28 5.97 -15.75 -1.84
N LEU A 29 5.39 -14.54 -1.97
CA LEU A 29 5.55 -13.49 -0.97
C LEU A 29 4.87 -13.91 0.36
N PRO A 30 5.62 -14.16 1.45
CA PRO A 30 5.04 -14.51 2.74
C PRO A 30 4.19 -13.36 3.28
N PHE A 31 3.10 -13.71 3.97
CA PHE A 31 2.17 -12.73 4.53
C PHE A 31 2.86 -11.67 5.41
N TRP A 32 3.85 -12.08 6.22
CA TRP A 32 4.61 -11.16 7.07
C TRP A 32 5.43 -10.14 6.28
N GLN A 33 6.01 -10.52 5.13
CA GLN A 33 6.71 -9.59 4.24
C GLN A 33 5.73 -8.61 3.60
N ALA A 34 4.55 -9.08 3.20
CA ALA A 34 3.49 -8.21 2.67
C ALA A 34 3.02 -7.18 3.72
N LEU A 35 2.90 -7.58 5.00
CA LEU A 35 2.60 -6.65 6.10
C LEU A 35 3.71 -5.62 6.33
N ILE A 36 4.99 -6.01 6.21
CA ILE A 36 6.11 -5.06 6.28
C ILE A 36 6.00 -4.02 5.17
N ILE A 37 5.70 -4.44 3.93
CA ILE A 37 5.48 -3.50 2.83
C ILE A 37 4.32 -2.55 3.17
N GLY A 38 3.18 -3.09 3.59
CA GLY A 38 2.01 -2.29 3.97
C GLY A 38 2.33 -1.28 5.07
N PHE A 39 3.06 -1.69 6.10
CA PHE A 39 3.48 -0.82 7.20
C PHE A 39 4.39 0.31 6.72
N SER A 40 5.41 -0.01 5.91
CA SER A 40 6.34 0.99 5.38
C SER A 40 5.65 2.02 4.49
N VAL A 41 4.81 1.55 3.56
CA VAL A 41 4.08 2.41 2.61
C VAL A 41 3.13 3.36 3.34
N VAL A 42 2.31 2.85 4.26
CA VAL A 42 1.33 3.66 4.99
C VAL A 42 2.02 4.61 5.98
N SER A 43 3.07 4.15 6.68
CA SER A 43 3.83 5.02 7.59
C SER A 43 4.49 6.17 6.86
N LEU A 44 5.09 5.91 5.69
CA LEU A 44 5.69 6.99 4.89
C LEU A 44 4.65 7.95 4.34
N GLY A 45 3.48 7.47 3.91
CA GLY A 45 2.37 8.34 3.53
C GLY A 45 1.96 9.26 4.68
N ALA A 46 1.73 8.69 5.86
CA ALA A 46 1.37 9.42 7.07
C ALA A 46 2.44 10.43 7.52
N LEU A 47 3.72 10.04 7.47
CA LEU A 47 4.83 10.95 7.79
C LEU A 47 4.93 12.10 6.79
N THR A 48 4.78 11.80 5.50
CA THR A 48 4.83 12.80 4.42
C THR A 48 3.70 13.82 4.58
N GLU A 49 2.50 13.36 4.94
CA GLU A 49 1.36 14.22 5.29
C GLU A 49 1.61 15.05 6.55
N ALA A 50 2.13 14.42 7.62
CA ALA A 50 2.44 15.12 8.87
C ALA A 50 3.49 16.23 8.71
N LEU A 51 4.35 16.13 7.70
CA LEU A 51 5.30 17.18 7.32
C LEU A 51 4.67 18.35 6.53
N GLY A 52 3.36 18.31 6.28
CA GLY A 52 2.65 19.35 5.51
C GLY A 52 2.96 19.32 4.01
N SER A 53 3.39 18.17 3.49
CA SER A 53 3.76 18.02 2.07
C SER A 53 2.56 18.19 1.15
N PRO A 54 2.77 18.62 -0.11
CA PRO A 54 1.68 18.69 -1.09
C PRO A 54 1.13 17.29 -1.43
N ILE A 55 -0.15 17.23 -1.78
CA ILE A 55 -0.89 15.97 -2.01
C ILE A 55 -0.18 15.02 -2.99
N TRP A 56 0.39 15.54 -4.07
CA TRP A 56 1.10 14.71 -5.06
C TRP A 56 2.29 13.97 -4.46
N LEU A 57 2.97 14.55 -3.46
CA LEU A 57 4.14 14.00 -2.81
C LEU A 57 3.75 12.96 -1.75
N ILE A 58 2.67 13.23 -1.00
CA ILE A 58 2.03 12.26 -0.09
C ILE A 58 1.64 11.00 -0.88
N VAL A 59 1.11 11.18 -2.08
CA VAL A 59 0.74 10.09 -2.98
C VAL A 59 1.97 9.41 -3.56
N PHE A 60 2.97 10.17 -4.04
CA PHE A 60 4.10 9.61 -4.80
C PHE A 60 5.11 8.86 -3.93
N VAL A 61 5.48 9.38 -2.75
CA VAL A 61 6.56 8.82 -1.91
C VAL A 61 6.36 7.34 -1.53
N PRO A 62 5.16 6.88 -1.20
CA PRO A 62 4.94 5.47 -0.87
C PRO A 62 5.15 4.51 -2.05
N PHE A 63 5.02 4.97 -3.31
CA PHE A 63 5.13 4.10 -4.49
C PHE A 63 6.56 3.55 -4.67
N PRO A 64 7.63 4.37 -4.74
CA PRO A 64 9.00 3.87 -4.83
C PRO A 64 9.37 2.91 -3.71
N VAL A 65 8.90 3.16 -2.49
CA VAL A 65 9.20 2.29 -1.34
C VAL A 65 8.47 0.94 -1.46
N GLY A 66 7.19 0.96 -1.82
CA GLY A 66 6.43 -0.26 -2.10
C GLY A 66 7.04 -1.07 -3.24
N MET A 67 7.42 -0.40 -4.33
CA MET A 67 8.12 -1.00 -5.48
C MET A 67 9.44 -1.66 -5.08
N PHE A 68 10.27 -0.94 -4.32
CA PHE A 68 11.58 -1.39 -3.89
C PHE A 68 11.49 -2.58 -2.93
N LEU A 69 10.65 -2.52 -1.90
CA LEU A 69 10.47 -3.63 -0.96
C LEU A 69 9.88 -4.86 -1.65
N LEU A 70 8.92 -4.67 -2.55
CA LEU A 70 8.37 -5.76 -3.35
C LEU A 70 9.44 -6.43 -4.22
N TYR A 71 10.36 -5.65 -4.80
CA TYR A 71 11.49 -6.16 -5.58
C TYR A 71 12.43 -7.00 -4.71
N LEU A 72 12.80 -6.46 -3.54
CA LEU A 72 13.69 -7.15 -2.60
C LEU A 72 13.10 -8.47 -2.09
N PHE A 73 11.80 -8.52 -1.85
CA PHE A 73 11.15 -9.68 -1.23
C PHE A 73 10.74 -10.78 -2.21
N LEU A 74 10.29 -10.42 -3.42
CA LEU A 74 9.82 -11.42 -4.38
C LEU A 74 10.93 -12.31 -4.94
N ASN A 75 12.15 -11.79 -5.09
CA ASN A 75 13.28 -12.50 -5.71
C ASN A 75 12.93 -13.12 -7.09
N VAL A 76 12.20 -12.38 -7.93
CA VAL A 76 11.76 -12.80 -9.27
C VAL A 76 12.39 -11.92 -10.36
N THR A 77 12.18 -12.27 -11.63
CA THR A 77 12.64 -11.45 -12.76
C THR A 77 11.95 -10.07 -12.78
N VAL A 78 12.64 -9.05 -13.33
CA VAL A 78 12.10 -7.68 -13.42
C VAL A 78 10.70 -7.62 -14.06
N PRO A 79 10.39 -8.34 -15.16
CA PRO A 79 9.04 -8.32 -15.73
C PRO A 79 7.97 -8.92 -14.79
N GLN A 80 8.30 -10.00 -14.08
CA GLN A 80 7.36 -10.62 -13.13
C GLN A 80 7.13 -9.72 -11.91
N TRP A 81 8.18 -9.07 -11.40
CA TRP A 81 8.06 -8.08 -10.34
C TRP A 81 7.17 -6.91 -10.76
N PHE A 82 7.42 -6.35 -11.94
CA PHE A 82 6.66 -5.22 -12.46
C PHE A 82 5.19 -5.58 -12.68
N LEU A 83 4.93 -6.77 -13.22
CA LEU A 83 3.56 -7.29 -13.36
C LEU A 83 2.89 -7.48 -11.99
N THR A 84 3.61 -8.04 -11.01
CA THR A 84 3.10 -8.20 -9.63
C THR A 84 2.73 -6.85 -9.02
N TYR A 85 3.55 -5.83 -9.28
CA TYR A 85 3.30 -4.48 -8.82
C TYR A 85 2.04 -3.86 -9.45
N ILE A 86 1.86 -4.00 -10.78
CA ILE A 86 0.65 -3.52 -11.47
C ILE A 86 -0.61 -4.21 -10.93
N ILE A 87 -0.56 -5.53 -10.72
CA ILE A 87 -1.67 -6.27 -10.15
C ILE A 87 -1.94 -5.81 -8.72
N THR A 88 -0.88 -5.57 -7.93
CA THR A 88 -1.00 -5.00 -6.58
C THR A 88 -1.74 -3.68 -6.60
N LEU A 89 -1.36 -2.74 -7.49
CA LEU A 89 -2.02 -1.44 -7.61
C LEU A 89 -3.50 -1.59 -8.00
N THR A 90 -3.80 -2.54 -8.87
CA THR A 90 -5.19 -2.83 -9.28
C THR A 90 -6.01 -3.34 -8.10
N ILE A 91 -5.50 -4.33 -7.36
CA ILE A 91 -6.16 -4.88 -6.17
C ILE A 91 -6.29 -3.83 -5.09
N TYR A 92 -5.22 -3.07 -4.83
CA TYR A 92 -5.21 -1.96 -3.88
C TYR A 92 -6.34 -0.99 -4.20
N THR A 93 -6.47 -0.56 -5.45
CA THR A 93 -7.49 0.39 -5.89
C THR A 93 -8.90 -0.19 -5.70
N VAL A 94 -9.12 -1.46 -6.10
CA VAL A 94 -10.40 -2.15 -5.94
C VAL A 94 -10.79 -2.30 -4.46
N ILE A 95 -9.84 -2.56 -3.57
CA ILE A 95 -10.09 -2.70 -2.14
C ILE A 95 -10.35 -1.32 -1.50
N HIS A 96 -9.60 -0.30 -1.90
CA HIS A 96 -9.67 1.01 -1.28
C HIS A 96 -10.85 1.86 -1.76
N ILE A 97 -11.38 1.65 -2.98
CA ILE A 97 -12.59 2.35 -3.46
C ILE A 97 -13.80 2.16 -2.51
N PRO A 98 -14.25 0.91 -2.22
CA PRO A 98 -15.34 0.69 -1.26
C PRO A 98 -15.00 1.19 0.13
N MET A 99 -13.74 1.02 0.54
CA MET A 99 -13.27 1.44 1.85
C MET A 99 -13.39 2.95 2.04
N SER A 100 -13.00 3.74 1.03
CA SER A 100 -13.16 5.18 1.04
C SER A 100 -14.62 5.60 1.10
N TYR A 101 -15.54 4.85 0.48
CA TYR A 101 -16.98 5.07 0.59
C TYR A 101 -17.51 4.82 2.02
N PHE A 102 -17.18 3.68 2.63
CA PHE A 102 -17.68 3.34 3.97
C PHE A 102 -17.10 4.20 5.09
N PHE A 103 -15.85 4.61 4.96
CA PHE A 103 -15.13 5.32 6.02
C PHE A 103 -14.96 6.83 5.77
N LYS A 104 -15.53 7.34 4.66
CA LYS A 104 -15.47 8.75 4.24
C LYS A 104 -14.02 9.27 4.10
N PHE A 105 -13.14 8.46 3.53
CA PHE A 105 -11.79 8.92 3.19
C PHE A 105 -11.84 9.76 1.91
N HIS A 106 -11.25 10.96 1.94
CA HIS A 106 -11.27 11.89 0.80
C HIS A 106 -10.39 11.46 -0.37
N SER A 107 -9.48 10.50 -0.19
CA SER A 107 -8.55 10.09 -1.23
C SER A 107 -8.52 8.57 -1.43
N LEU A 108 -8.51 8.18 -2.70
CA LEU A 108 -8.46 6.81 -3.24
C LEU A 108 -7.06 6.18 -3.21
N ILE A 109 -6.08 6.96 -2.77
CA ILE A 109 -4.62 6.75 -2.79
C ILE A 109 -4.14 7.44 -1.48
N PRO A 110 -3.07 7.02 -0.76
CA PRO A 110 -2.92 7.26 0.69
C PRO A 110 -2.68 8.73 1.07
N ALA A 111 -3.67 9.58 0.87
CA ALA A 111 -3.98 10.74 1.69
C ALA A 111 -5.15 10.29 2.56
N TRP A 112 -4.87 9.32 3.43
CA TRP A 112 -5.69 9.11 4.60
C TRP A 112 -5.60 10.43 5.32
N GLN A 113 -6.63 11.29 5.30
CA GLN A 113 -6.61 12.48 6.16
C GLN A 113 -6.51 11.98 7.59
N LEU A 114 -5.28 11.95 8.09
CA LEU A 114 -4.90 11.38 9.37
C LEU A 114 -4.97 12.48 10.45
N SER A 115 -5.40 13.69 10.09
CA SER A 115 -5.75 14.81 10.98
C SER A 115 -7.19 15.27 10.79
#